data_AF-A0A3D6DFE3-F1
#
_entry.id   AF-A0A3D6DFE3-F1
#
_cell.length_a   1.000
_cell.length_b   1.000
_cell.length_c   1.000
_cell.angle_alpha   90.00
_cell.angle_beta   90.00
_cell.angle_gamma   90.00
#
_symmetry.space_group_name_H-M   'P 1'
#
loop_
_entity.id
_entity.type
_entity.pdbx_description
1 polymer ?
#
loop_
_entity_poly.entity_id
_entity_poly.type
_entity_poly.pdbx_seq_one_letter_code
_entity_poly.pdbx_strand_id
1 'polypeptide(L)' 'SNHFEIPEELMDFALELDKAYIPTRYPDALPSGSPISRYSRIEAERLVNYAEKIIRFCEDLLSRI' A
#
# COMPACT_ATOMS: atom_id res chain seq x y z
N SER A 1 14.97 -0.94 -23.46
CA SER A 1 14.35 -0.81 -22.14
C SER A 1 14.10 -2.20 -21.58
N ASN A 2 14.64 -2.52 -20.40
CA ASN A 2 14.29 -3.76 -19.71
C ASN A 2 12.84 -3.62 -19.23
N HIS A 3 11.99 -4.56 -19.64
CA HIS A 3 10.62 -4.66 -19.16
C HIS A 3 10.57 -5.82 -18.17
N PHE A 4 9.99 -5.57 -17.00
CA PHE A 4 9.81 -6.58 -15.97
C PHE A 4 8.32 -6.83 -15.79
N GLU A 5 7.96 -8.11 -15.79
CA GLU A 5 6.60 -8.54 -15.46
C GLU A 5 6.34 -8.22 -13.98
N ILE A 6 5.27 -7.48 -13.72
CA ILE A 6 4.83 -7.16 -12.36
C ILE A 6 3.69 -8.14 -12.02
N PRO A 7 3.82 -8.94 -10.95
CA PRO A 7 2.73 -9.78 -10.47
C PRO A 7 1.46 -8.94 -10.22
N GLU A 8 0.31 -9.42 -10.69
CA GLU A 8 -0.99 -8.75 -10.54
C GLU A 8 -1.30 -8.40 -9.09
N GLU A 9 -0.97 -9.30 -8.14
CA GLU A 9 -1.17 -9.04 -6.71
C GLU A 9 -0.44 -7.79 -6.20
N LEU A 10 0.73 -7.46 -6.74
CA LEU A 10 1.47 -6.26 -6.33
C LEU A 10 0.77 -4.99 -6.81
N MET A 11 0.09 -5.06 -7.97
CA MET A 11 -0.73 -3.96 -8.46
C MET A 11 -1.95 -3.76 -7.57
N ASP A 12 -2.63 -4.84 -7.17
CA ASP A 12 -3.76 -4.76 -6.25
C ASP A 12 -3.36 -4.17 -4.89
N PHE A 13 -2.20 -4.59 -4.36
CA PHE A 13 -1.62 -4.03 -3.13
C PHE A 13 -1.34 -2.54 -3.25
N ALA A 14 -0.77 -2.09 -4.37
CA ALA A 14 -0.51 -0.68 -4.62
C ALA A 14 -1.81 0.13 -4.69
N LEU A 15 -2.83 -0.38 -5.39
CA LEU A 15 -4.14 0.26 -5.47
C LEU A 15 -4.84 0.37 -4.12
N GLU A 16 -4.67 -0.58 -3.21
CA GLU A 16 -5.21 -0.49 -1.85
C GLU A 16 -4.45 0.53 -1.00
N LEU A 17 -3.12 0.59 -1.13
CA LEU A 17 -2.28 1.58 -0.45
C LEU A 17 -2.59 3.01 -0.90
N ASP A 18 -2.82 3.23 -2.20
CA ASP A 18 -3.19 4.54 -2.75
C ASP A 18 -4.49 5.08 -2.13
N LYS A 19 -5.48 4.20 -1.91
CA LYS A 19 -6.75 4.56 -1.26
C LYS A 19 -6.54 5.01 0.18
N ALA A 20 -5.51 4.51 0.86
CA ALA A 20 -5.21 4.87 2.24
C ALA A 20 -4.47 6.22 2.36
N TYR A 21 -3.86 6.73 1.29
CA TYR A 21 -2.97 7.90 1.36
C TYR A 21 -3.67 9.20 1.82
N ILE A 22 -4.85 9.52 1.28
CA ILE A 22 -5.58 10.75 1.66
C ILE A 22 -6.34 10.55 2.99
N PRO A 23 -7.16 9.49 3.17
CA PRO A 23 -8.03 9.37 4.34
C PRO A 23 -7.31 9.16 5.67
N THR A 24 -6.07 8.67 5.66
CA THR A 24 -5.25 8.53 6.87
C THR A 24 -4.73 9.87 7.42
N ARG A 25 -4.68 10.93 6.60
CA ARG A 25 -4.06 12.21 6.95
C ARG A 25 -5.06 13.35 7.12
N TYR A 26 -6.15 13.32 6.37
CA TYR A 26 -7.09 14.43 6.29
C TYR A 26 -8.48 14.01 6.77
N PRO A 27 -8.97 14.51 7.92
CA PRO A 27 -10.27 14.13 8.48
C PRO A 27 -11.47 14.43 7.58
N ASP A 28 -11.38 15.44 6.72
CA ASP A 28 -12.40 15.83 5.74
C ASP A 28 -12.57 14.83 4.60
N ALA A 29 -11.60 13.93 4.39
CA ALA A 29 -11.73 12.81 3.46
C ALA A 29 -12.65 11.68 3.99
N LEU A 30 -13.16 11.79 5.22
CA LEU A 30 -14.07 10.85 5.85
C LEU A 30 -15.41 11.52 6.15
N PRO A 31 -16.57 10.83 5.97
CA PRO A 31 -17.88 11.41 6.24
C PRO A 31 -18.08 11.91 7.68
N SER A 32 -17.33 11.36 8.65
CA SER A 32 -17.31 11.78 10.06
C SER A 32 -16.21 11.07 10.85
N GLY A 33 -15.82 11.64 11.99
CA GLY A 33 -14.88 11.02 12.94
C GLY A 33 -13.41 11.25 12.62
N SER A 34 -12.53 10.83 13.52
CA SER A 34 -11.07 10.98 13.35
C SER A 34 -10.51 9.85 12.48
N PRO A 35 -9.60 10.11 11.53
CA PRO A 35 -8.88 9.10 10.76
C PRO A 35 -8.31 7.95 11.61
N ILE A 36 -7.79 8.27 12.79
CA ILE A 36 -7.19 7.29 13.71
C ILE A 36 -8.20 6.21 14.17
N SER A 37 -9.49 6.54 14.22
CA SER A 37 -10.54 5.65 14.69
C SER A 37 -11.16 4.78 13.58
N ARG A 38 -10.77 5.01 12.32
CA ARG A 38 -11.36 4.35 11.15
C ARG A 38 -10.56 3.15 10.64
N TYR A 39 -9.31 2.99 11.07
CA TYR A 39 -8.47 1.85 10.70
C TYR A 39 -8.36 0.89 11.87
N SER A 40 -8.79 -0.34 11.65
CA SER A 40 -8.51 -1.42 12.58
C SER A 40 -7.04 -1.83 12.53
N ARG A 41 -6.57 -2.47 13.59
CA ARG A 41 -5.23 -3.06 13.63
C ARG A 41 -5.00 -4.07 12.50
N ILE A 42 -6.02 -4.86 12.17
CA ILE A 42 -5.97 -5.88 11.11
C ILE A 42 -5.74 -5.21 9.75
N GLU A 43 -6.42 -4.11 9.47
CA GLU A 43 -6.20 -3.34 8.24
C GLU A 43 -4.80 -2.73 8.21
N ALA A 44 -4.34 -2.15 9.32
CA ALA A 44 -3.00 -1.59 9.40
C ALA A 44 -1.91 -2.65 9.14
N GLU A 45 -2.00 -3.82 9.79
CA GLU A 45 -1.06 -4.92 9.60
C GLU A 45 -1.08 -5.44 8.14
N ARG A 46 -2.26 -5.51 7.51
CA ARG A 46 -2.40 -5.88 6.10
C ARG A 46 -1.72 -4.88 5.17
N LEU A 47 -1.96 -3.59 5.36
CA LEU A 47 -1.36 -2.52 4.52
C LEU A 47 0.17 -2.46 4.69
N VAL A 48 0.68 -2.66 5.90
CA VAL A 48 2.13 -2.76 6.12
C VAL A 48 2.71 -3.96 5.37
N ASN A 49 2.07 -5.14 5.47
CA ASN A 49 2.51 -6.33 4.75
C ASN A 49 2.49 -6.14 3.22
N TYR A 50 1.53 -5.40 2.68
CA TYR A 50 1.52 -5.03 1.25
C TYR A 50 2.73 -4.18 0.86
N ALA A 51 3.03 -3.15 1.66
CA ALA A 51 4.20 -2.31 1.42
C ALA A 51 5.50 -3.12 1.49
N GLU A 52 5.63 -4.04 2.46
CA GLU A 52 6.78 -4.94 2.56
C GLU A 52 6.95 -5.81 1.30
N LYS A 53 5.86 -6.39 0.77
CA LYS A 53 5.92 -7.20 -0.44
C LYS A 53 6.38 -6.39 -1.66
N ILE A 54 5.88 -5.17 -1.83
CA ILE A 54 6.27 -4.28 -2.93
C ILE A 54 7.75 -3.89 -2.81
N ILE A 55 8.20 -3.53 -1.60
CA ILE A 55 9.61 -3.16 -1.36
C ILE A 55 10.53 -4.34 -1.67
N ARG A 56 10.22 -5.54 -1.17
CA ARG A 56 11.01 -6.76 -1.44
C ARG A 56 11.08 -7.06 -2.93
N PHE A 57 9.98 -6.91 -3.67
CA PHE A 57 10.00 -7.07 -5.12
C PHE A 57 10.96 -6.08 -5.80
N CYS A 58 10.93 -4.81 -5.40
CA CYS A 58 11.85 -3.80 -5.92
C CYS A 58 13.32 -4.09 -5.57
N GLU A 59 13.60 -4.56 -4.35
CA GLU A 59 14.93 -4.96 -3.91
C GLU A 59 15.46 -6.15 -4.74
N ASP A 60 14.63 -7.19 -4.93
CA ASP A 60 14.96 -8.36 -5.76
C ASP A 60 15.17 -7.99 -7.22
N LEU A 61 14.46 -6.97 -7.71
CA LEU A 61 14.62 -6.44 -9.06
C LEU A 61 15.97 -5.74 -9.21
N LEU A 62 16.27 -4.84 -8.27
CA LEU A 62 17.51 -4.06 -8.23
C LEU A 62 18.74 -4.94 -8.05
N SER A 63 18.64 -6.11 -7.40
CA SER A 63 19.76 -7.03 -7.27
C SER A 63 20.11 -7.78 -8.56
N ARG A 64 19.26 -7.71 -9.60
CA ARG A 64 19.42 -8.43 -10.87
C ARG A 64 19.93 -7.54 -12.02
N ILE A 65 20.08 -6.25 -11.77
CA ILE A 65 20.62 -5.23 -12.70
C ILE A 65 21.99 -4.75 -12.23
#